data_AF-T0Z5X5-F1
#
_entry.id   AF-T0Z5X5-F1
#
_cell.length_a   1.000
_cell.length_b   1.000
_cell.length_c   1.000
_cell.angle_alpha   90.00
_cell.angle_beta   90.00
_cell.angle_gamma   90.00
#
_symmetry.space_group_name_H-M   'P 1'
#
loop_
_entity.id
_entity.type
_entity.pdbx_description
1 polymer ?
#
loop_
_entity_poly.entity_id
_entity_poly.type
_entity_poly.pdbx_seq_one_letter_code
_entity_poly.pdbx_strand_id
1 'polypeptide(L)' 'MVAAGIKVLDMLESAAALRETLHANTRHFRERMIRAGFDIKPGTHPIVPVMIYDAPKAQAMAARLLDKG' A
#
# COMPACT_ATOMS: atom_id res chain seq x y z
N MET A 1 -1.05 29.42 3.70
CA MET A 1 -1.59 28.04 3.71
C MET A 1 -2.52 27.75 2.53
N VAL A 2 -3.36 28.69 2.09
CA VAL A 2 -4.29 28.48 0.95
C VAL A 2 -3.57 28.21 -0.39
N ALA A 3 -2.48 28.92 -0.69
CA ALA A 3 -1.73 28.74 -1.95
C ALA A 3 -1.06 27.35 -2.09
N ALA A 4 -0.61 26.75 -0.99
CA ALA A 4 -0.02 25.41 -1.00
C ALA A 4 -1.09 24.33 -1.29
N GLY A 5 -2.30 24.49 -0.74
CA GLY A 5 -3.42 23.59 -0.99
C GLY A 5 -3.86 23.59 -2.45
N ILE A 6 -3.96 24.77 -3.07
CA ILE A 6 -4.31 24.91 -4.49
C ILE A 6 -3.26 24.22 -5.37
N LYS A 7 -1.97 24.43 -5.09
CA LYS A 7 -0.90 23.79 -5.86
C LYS A 7 -0.93 22.25 -5.77
N VAL A 8 -1.28 21.71 -4.60
CA VAL A 8 -1.45 20.25 -4.43
C VAL A 8 -2.63 19.74 -5.26
N LEU A 9 -3.74 20.47 -5.33
CA LEU A 9 -4.89 20.08 -6.16
C LEU A 9 -4.53 20.07 -7.66
N ASP A 10 -3.81 21.09 -8.15
CA ASP A 10 -3.32 21.13 -9.54
C ASP A 10 -2.39 19.93 -9.86
N MET A 11 -1.54 19.55 -8.90
CA MET A 11 -0.67 18.39 -9.03
C MET A 11 -1.47 17.08 -9.06
N LEU A 12 -2.53 16.96 -8.26
CA LEU A 12 -3.40 15.78 -8.23
C LEU A 12 -4.22 15.62 -9.51
N GLU A 13 -4.70 16.73 -10.09
CA GLU A 13 -5.41 16.72 -11.38
C GLU A 13 -4.51 16.19 -12.51
N SER A 14 -3.24 16.62 -12.54
CA SER A 14 -2.25 16.17 -13.53
C SER A 14 -1.61 14.81 -13.23
N ALA A 15 -1.84 14.22 -12.05
CA ALA A 15 -1.20 12.99 -11.57
C ALA A 15 -1.79 11.67 -12.12
N ALA A 16 -2.38 11.65 -13.32
CA ALA A 16 -2.95 10.43 -13.90
C ALA A 16 -1.93 9.27 -13.97
N ALA A 17 -0.68 9.57 -14.37
CA ALA A 17 0.40 8.58 -14.43
C ALA A 17 0.81 8.02 -13.05
N LEU A 18 0.77 8.86 -12.00
CA LEU A 18 1.07 8.42 -10.63
C LEU A 18 -0.04 7.50 -10.10
N ARG A 19 -1.31 7.78 -10.44
CA ARG A 19 -2.45 6.91 -10.10
C ARG A 19 -2.31 5.54 -10.79
N GLU A 20 -1.96 5.51 -12.07
CA GLU A 20 -1.72 4.23 -12.78
C GLU A 20 -0.58 3.44 -12.18
N THR A 21 0.54 4.12 -11.85
CA THR A 21 1.69 3.50 -11.18
C THR A 21 1.30 2.92 -9.83
N LEU A 22 0.53 3.67 -9.03
CA LEU A 22 0.00 3.21 -7.75
C LEU A 22 -0.84 1.94 -7.93
N HIS A 23 -1.79 1.94 -8.86
CA HIS A 23 -2.62 0.78 -9.14
C HIS A 23 -1.80 -0.43 -9.62
N ALA A 24 -0.79 -0.23 -10.48
CA ALA A 24 0.09 -1.29 -10.94
C ALA A 24 0.91 -1.89 -9.78
N ASN A 25 1.50 -1.04 -8.93
CA ASN A 25 2.28 -1.47 -7.77
C ASN A 25 1.42 -2.24 -6.76
N THR A 26 0.21 -1.74 -6.46
CA THR A 26 -0.73 -2.41 -5.56
C THR A 26 -1.15 -3.78 -6.09
N ARG A 27 -1.46 -3.91 -7.39
CA ARG A 27 -1.78 -5.20 -8.01
C ARG A 27 -0.62 -6.17 -7.90
N HIS A 28 0.58 -5.71 -8.29
CA HIS A 28 1.78 -6.53 -8.24
C HIS A 28 2.06 -7.06 -6.82
N PHE A 29 2.04 -6.18 -5.82
CA PHE A 29 2.29 -6.56 -4.43
C PHE A 29 1.26 -7.57 -3.92
N ARG A 30 -0.03 -7.32 -4.19
CA ARG A 30 -1.12 -8.21 -3.80
C ARG A 30 -0.96 -9.61 -4.39
N GLU A 31 -0.71 -9.71 -5.69
CA GLU A 31 -0.52 -11.00 -6.38
C GLU A 31 0.66 -11.78 -5.81
N ARG A 32 1.79 -11.10 -5.55
CA ARG A 32 2.99 -11.72 -4.99
C ARG A 32 2.76 -12.22 -3.57
N MET A 33 2.07 -11.45 -2.74
CA MET A 33 1.78 -11.82 -1.36
C MET A 33 0.77 -12.98 -1.28
N ILE A 34 -0.28 -12.97 -2.11
CA ILE A 34 -1.21 -14.12 -2.22
C ILE A 34 -0.44 -15.38 -2.66
N ARG A 35 0.44 -15.27 -3.66
CA ARG A 35 1.27 -16.38 -4.13
C ARG A 35 2.26 -16.88 -3.07
N ALA A 36 2.74 -16.00 -2.20
CA ALA A 36 3.58 -16.36 -1.06
C ALA A 36 2.80 -17.05 0.08
N GLY A 37 1.48 -17.19 -0.06
CA GLY A 37 0.61 -17.87 0.92
C GLY A 37 0.04 -16.95 2.00
N PHE A 38 0.18 -15.63 1.87
CA PHE A 38 -0.45 -14.69 2.79
C PHE A 38 -1.94 -14.51 2.45
N ASP A 39 -2.75 -14.48 3.50
CA ASP A 39 -4.17 -14.13 3.36
C ASP A 39 -4.32 -12.61 3.25
N ILE A 40 -4.96 -12.17 2.16
CA ILE A 40 -5.21 -10.77 1.85
C ILE A 40 -6.68 -10.61 1.51
N LYS A 41 -7.35 -9.65 2.15
CA LYS A 41 -8.74 -9.34 1.84
C LYS A 41 -8.88 -8.84 0.39
N PRO A 42 -9.85 -9.38 -0.38
CA PRO A 42 -10.11 -8.89 -1.73
C PRO A 42 -10.55 -7.43 -1.70
N GLY A 43 -10.05 -6.65 -2.66
CA GLY A 43 -10.33 -5.22 -2.79
C GLY A 43 -9.52 -4.57 -3.92
N THR A 44 -9.97 -3.43 -4.42
CA THR A 44 -9.28 -2.68 -5.50
C THR A 44 -8.63 -1.40 -4.99
N HIS A 45 -8.68 -1.14 -3.69
CA HIS A 45 -8.07 0.04 -3.09
C HIS A 45 -6.54 -0.10 -2.94
N PRO A 46 -5.79 1.02 -2.91
CA PRO A 46 -4.32 1.02 -2.80
C PRO A 46 -3.74 0.34 -1.56
N ILE A 47 -4.52 0.21 -0.47
CA ILE A 47 -4.11 -0.45 0.78
C ILE A 47 -4.17 -1.98 0.60
N VAL A 48 -3.17 -2.73 1.07
CA VAL A 48 -3.17 -4.21 0.99
C VAL A 48 -3.05 -4.80 2.40
N PRO A 49 -4.16 -5.20 3.05
CA PRO A 49 -4.14 -5.73 4.41
C PRO A 49 -3.66 -7.20 4.40
N VAL A 50 -2.54 -7.46 5.05
CA VAL A 50 -1.99 -8.81 5.26
C VAL A 50 -2.51 -9.35 6.59
N MET A 51 -3.23 -10.47 6.54
CA MET A 51 -3.89 -11.04 7.71
C MET A 51 -2.97 -12.05 8.41
N ILE A 52 -2.54 -11.73 9.63
CA ILE A 52 -1.66 -12.59 10.45
C ILE A 52 -2.43 -13.30 11.56
N TYR A 53 -3.63 -12.79 11.92
CA TYR A 53 -4.57 -13.33 12.92
C TYR A 53 -4.02 -13.51 14.36
N ASP A 54 -2.73 -13.29 14.57
CA ASP A 54 -2.00 -13.42 15.84
C ASP A 54 -1.25 -12.10 16.10
N ALA A 55 -1.65 -11.38 17.14
CA ALA A 55 -1.15 -10.04 17.44
C ALA A 55 0.36 -10.03 17.80
N PRO A 56 0.87 -10.91 18.69
CA PRO A 56 2.30 -11.03 18.94
C PRO A 56 3.11 -11.33 17.67
N LYS A 57 2.65 -12.24 16.81
CA LYS A 57 3.34 -12.54 15.54
C LYS A 57 3.33 -11.37 14.58
N ALA A 58 2.23 -10.62 14.52
CA ALA A 58 2.14 -9.42 13.68
C ALA A 58 3.14 -8.34 14.12
N GLN A 59 3.28 -8.12 15.43
CA GLN A 59 4.27 -7.18 15.97
C GLN A 59 5.70 -7.64 15.68
N ALA A 60 6.01 -8.92 15.89
CA ALA A 60 7.33 -9.47 15.58
C ALA A 60 7.66 -9.36 14.08
N MET A 61 6.69 -9.59 13.19
CA MET A 61 6.86 -9.40 11.75
C MET A 61 7.12 -7.93 11.42
N ALA A 62 6.37 -7.00 11.99
CA ALA A 62 6.56 -5.57 11.78
C ALA A 62 7.95 -5.10 12.25
N ALA A 63 8.41 -5.54 13.42
CA ALA A 63 9.74 -5.24 13.93
C ALA A 63 10.84 -5.75 12.99
N ARG A 64 10.75 -7.01 12.55
CA ARG A 64 11.74 -7.60 11.61
C ARG A 64 11.73 -6.95 10.23
N LEU A 65 10.59 -6.43 9.78
CA LEU A 65 10.50 -5.67 8.54
C LEU A 65 11.17 -4.30 8.68
N LEU A 66 11.02 -3.65 9.85
CA LEU A 66 11.70 -2.40 10.17
C LEU A 66 13.22 -2.58 10.24
N ASP A 67 13.71 -3.68 10.80
CA ASP A 67 15.15 -3.99 10.85
C ASP A 67 15.79 -4.23 9.48
N LYS A 68 14.97 -4.56 8.47
CA LYS A 68 15.40 -4.73 7.07
C LYS A 68 15.22 -3.46 6.24
N GLY A 69 14.75 -2.38 6.86
CA GLY A 69 14.49 -1.07 6.24
C GLY A 69 15.76 -0.28 6.00
#